data_AF-A0A2V7L5J2-F1
#
_entry.id   AF-A0A2V7L5J2-F1
#
_cell.length_a   1.000
_cell.length_b   1.000
_cell.length_c   1.000
_cell.angle_alpha   90.00
_cell.angle_beta   90.00
_cell.angle_gamma   90.00
#
_symmetry.space_group_name_H-M   'P 1'
#
loop_
_entity.id
_entity.type
_entity.pdbx_description
1 polymer ?
#
loop_
_entity_poly.entity_id
_entity_poly.type
_entity_poly.pdbx_seq_one_letter_code
_entity_poly.pdbx_strand_id
1 'polypeptide(L)'
;MNCRACGTNLAPTAKFCHKCGAQVARAAAAGWRAGLPWGVAGVALGALLTVLLLRVGGSEERGAVPDGASEATAPRSPLPDISQMSPEERATRLYNRVMTLHTQGKADSAEFFLPMAIQAYAMLPALDVDARYHIGVLELTAGNAAAALAQADTIRRAVPTHLFAFMLRARALDLERQSAGARRAYGEFLKNETAERARQRPEYTEHAQNLDAFHEQATQVIRGASKRGA
;
A
#
# COMPACT_ATOMS: atom_id res chain seq x y z
N MET A 1 -21.66 15.29 -11.07
CA MET A 1 -20.64 16.06 -11.82
C MET A 1 -19.99 15.12 -12.83
N ASN A 2 -19.59 15.54 -14.04
CA ASN A 2 -19.06 14.60 -15.03
C ASN A 2 -17.53 14.55 -15.04
N CYS A 3 -16.95 13.37 -15.25
CA CYS A 3 -15.51 13.20 -15.43
C CYS A 3 -15.05 13.90 -16.71
N ARG A 4 -14.04 14.77 -16.60
CA ARG A 4 -13.48 15.47 -17.77
C ARG A 4 -12.73 14.57 -18.75
N ALA A 5 -12.30 13.38 -18.32
CA ALA A 5 -11.56 12.45 -19.16
C ALA A 5 -12.45 11.48 -19.95
N CYS A 6 -13.61 11.08 -19.41
CA CYS A 6 -14.46 10.05 -20.04
C CYS A 6 -15.96 10.34 -20.03
N GLY A 7 -16.40 11.48 -19.48
CA GLY A 7 -17.79 11.94 -19.50
C GLY A 7 -18.73 11.31 -18.48
N THR A 8 -18.31 10.28 -17.74
CA THR A 8 -19.18 9.59 -16.77
C THR A 8 -19.58 10.46 -15.59
N ASN A 9 -20.84 10.33 -15.15
CA ASN A 9 -21.36 11.02 -13.98
C ASN A 9 -20.73 10.48 -12.69
N LEU A 10 -20.29 11.36 -11.82
CA LEU A 10 -19.53 11.08 -10.61
C LEU A 10 -20.33 11.48 -9.36
N ALA A 11 -20.16 10.70 -8.31
CA ALA A 11 -20.65 11.04 -6.97
C ALA A 11 -20.06 12.38 -6.50
N PRO A 12 -20.81 13.19 -5.72
CA PRO A 12 -20.38 14.54 -5.32
C PRO A 12 -19.04 14.60 -4.59
N THR A 13 -18.64 13.54 -3.89
CA THR A 13 -17.41 13.46 -3.09
C THR A 13 -16.26 12.71 -3.80
N ALA A 14 -16.44 12.33 -5.07
CA ALA A 14 -15.46 11.51 -5.79
C ALA A 14 -14.19 12.31 -6.15
N LYS A 15 -13.04 11.89 -5.60
CA LYS A 15 -11.71 12.42 -5.97
C LYS A 15 -11.16 11.84 -7.28
N PHE A 16 -11.63 10.63 -7.64
CA PHE A 16 -11.23 9.89 -8.84
C PHE A 16 -12.47 9.37 -9.58
N CYS A 17 -12.35 9.23 -10.91
CA CYS A 17 -13.41 8.68 -11.73
C CYS A 17 -13.46 7.17 -11.58
N HIS A 18 -14.63 6.65 -11.21
CA HIS A 18 -14.87 5.22 -11.09
C HIS A 18 -14.91 4.49 -12.45
N LYS A 19 -14.93 5.17 -13.60
CA LYS A 19 -14.92 4.51 -14.92
C LYS A 19 -13.54 4.44 -15.54
N CYS A 20 -12.77 5.53 -15.48
CA CYS A 20 -11.46 5.62 -16.16
C CYS A 20 -10.28 5.91 -15.23
N GLY A 21 -10.49 6.05 -13.92
CA GLY A 21 -9.42 6.33 -12.95
C GLY A 21 -8.87 7.76 -12.95
N ALA A 22 -9.35 8.63 -13.85
CA ALA A 22 -8.88 10.02 -13.91
C ALA A 22 -9.23 10.80 -12.63
N GLN A 23 -8.29 11.60 -12.13
CA GLN A 23 -8.53 12.54 -11.03
C GLN A 23 -9.59 13.57 -11.42
N VAL A 24 -10.54 13.82 -10.52
CA VAL A 24 -11.71 14.67 -10.77
C VAL A 24 -11.42 16.13 -10.44
N ALA A 25 -10.48 16.36 -9.52
CA ALA A 25 -9.90 17.67 -9.22
C ALA A 25 -8.42 17.51 -8.87
N ARG A 26 -7.56 18.34 -9.48
CA ARG A 26 -6.27 18.67 -8.87
C ARG A 26 -6.59 19.46 -7.61
N ALA A 27 -6.41 18.87 -6.42
CA ALA A 27 -5.98 19.71 -5.32
C ALA A 27 -4.73 20.43 -5.84
N ALA A 28 -4.71 21.75 -5.82
CA ALA A 28 -3.48 22.47 -6.10
C ALA A 28 -2.43 21.83 -5.19
N ALA A 29 -1.45 21.15 -5.78
CA ALA A 29 -0.24 20.86 -5.04
C ALA A 29 0.24 22.25 -4.64
N ALA A 30 0.06 22.61 -3.37
CA ALA A 30 0.90 23.63 -2.77
C ALA A 30 2.30 23.09 -3.04
N GLY A 31 2.98 23.64 -4.04
CA GLY A 31 4.31 23.22 -4.41
C GLY A 31 5.12 23.29 -3.14
N TRP A 32 5.61 22.15 -2.68
CA TRP A 32 6.60 22.13 -1.63
C TRP A 32 7.78 22.87 -2.23
N ARG A 33 7.90 24.14 -1.82
CA ARG A 33 9.02 24.99 -2.19
C ARG A 33 10.26 24.21 -1.79
N ALA A 34 11.01 23.77 -2.80
CA ALA A 34 12.36 23.29 -2.62
C ALA A 34 13.14 24.45 -1.96
N GLY A 35 13.40 24.29 -0.66
CA GLY A 35 13.96 25.35 0.15
C GLY A 35 14.17 24.87 1.57
N LEU A 36 15.20 24.02 1.79
CA LEU A 36 16.19 24.10 2.88
C LEU A 36 17.23 22.94 2.74
N PRO A 37 18.41 22.96 3.41
CA PRO A 37 19.64 23.48 2.83
C PRO A 37 20.78 22.45 2.92
N TRP A 38 20.91 21.53 1.96
CA TRP A 38 22.13 20.70 1.81
C TRP A 38 22.75 20.85 0.41
N GLY A 39 22.75 22.07 -0.10
CA GLY A 39 23.18 22.42 -1.46
C GLY A 39 24.69 22.53 -1.70
N VAL A 40 25.56 21.82 -0.98
CA VAL A 40 27.03 21.98 -1.18
C VAL A 40 27.80 20.66 -1.41
N ALA A 41 27.18 19.48 -1.31
CA ALA A 41 27.90 18.22 -1.51
C ALA A 41 27.75 17.58 -2.92
N GLY A 42 26.96 18.17 -3.83
CA GLY A 42 26.63 17.55 -5.14
C GLY A 42 27.52 17.96 -6.32
N VAL A 43 28.22 19.10 -6.23
CA VAL A 43 28.89 19.69 -7.40
C VAL A 43 30.25 19.05 -7.71
N ALA A 44 30.95 18.49 -6.71
CA ALA A 44 32.25 17.84 -6.92
C ALA A 44 32.12 16.42 -7.51
N LEU A 45 31.03 15.70 -7.20
CA LEU A 45 30.84 14.31 -7.66
C LEU A 45 30.42 14.23 -9.14
N GLY A 46 29.64 15.21 -9.61
CA GLY A 46 29.19 15.29 -11.00
C GLY A 46 30.34 15.50 -11.98
N ALA A 47 31.29 16.38 -11.64
CA ALA A 47 32.44 16.69 -12.49
C ALA A 47 33.38 15.47 -12.68
N LEU A 48 33.56 14.67 -11.62
CA LEU A 48 34.44 13.49 -11.66
C LEU A 48 33.87 12.37 -12.56
N LEU A 49 32.55 12.18 -12.57
CA LEU A 49 31.86 11.19 -13.41
C LEU A 49 31.93 11.53 -14.91
N THR A 50 31.83 12.82 -15.27
CA THR A 50 31.98 13.27 -16.66
C THR A 50 33.37 13.04 -17.23
N VAL A 51 34.43 13.23 -16.44
CA VAL A 51 35.81 13.02 -16.89
C VAL A 51 36.12 11.53 -17.08
N LEU A 52 35.52 10.66 -16.26
CA LEU A 52 35.72 9.21 -16.35
C LEU A 52 35.06 8.61 -17.61
N LEU A 53 33.89 9.11 -18.02
CA LEU A 53 33.20 8.65 -19.23
C LEU A 53 33.92 9.08 -20.52
N LEU A 54 34.62 10.22 -20.52
CA LEU A 54 35.36 10.71 -21.69
C LEU A 54 36.72 10.02 -21.89
N ARG A 55 37.26 9.33 -20.88
CA ARG A 55 38.56 8.64 -20.96
C ARG A 55 38.47 7.17 -21.42
N VAL A 56 37.27 6.58 -21.45
CA VAL A 56 37.07 5.15 -21.78
C VAL A 56 36.38 4.95 -23.14
N GLY A 57 35.75 6.00 -23.69
CA GLY A 57 35.08 5.96 -25.00
C GLY A 57 36.04 6.19 -26.18
N GLY A 58 36.92 5.23 -26.44
CA GLY A 58 37.73 5.21 -27.66
C GLY A 58 37.77 3.81 -28.27
N SER A 59 36.82 3.50 -29.16
CA SER A 59 36.95 2.62 -30.35
C SER A 59 35.60 2.47 -31.07
N GLU A 60 35.69 2.39 -32.39
CA GLU A 60 34.66 2.37 -33.46
C GLU A 60 33.60 1.25 -33.32
N GLU A 61 32.39 1.35 -33.90
CA GLU A 61 32.11 1.04 -35.31
C GLU A 61 30.70 1.53 -35.74
N ARG A 62 30.59 1.89 -37.03
CA ARG A 62 29.35 2.22 -37.73
C ARG A 62 28.49 0.98 -37.93
N GLY A 63 27.24 1.03 -37.47
CA GLY A 63 26.18 0.11 -37.89
C GLY A 63 24.94 0.91 -38.28
N ALA A 64 24.66 0.98 -39.58
CA ALA A 64 23.40 1.52 -40.08
C ALA A 64 22.23 0.65 -39.60
N VAL A 65 21.26 1.25 -38.92
CA VAL A 65 20.00 0.60 -38.54
C VAL A 65 18.88 1.23 -39.38
N PRO A 66 18.07 0.46 -40.12
CA PRO A 66 16.99 1.00 -40.92
C PRO A 66 15.86 1.52 -40.03
N ASP A 67 15.28 2.66 -40.43
CA ASP A 67 14.02 3.17 -39.91
C ASP A 67 12.91 2.13 -40.10
N GLY A 68 12.39 1.67 -38.97
CA GLY A 68 11.35 0.64 -38.91
C GLY A 68 10.76 0.53 -37.51
N ALA A 69 10.39 1.66 -36.91
CA ALA A 69 9.61 1.68 -35.69
C ALA A 69 8.17 1.21 -36.00
N SER A 70 7.99 -0.11 -36.04
CA SER A 70 6.68 -0.72 -35.91
C SER A 70 6.29 -0.62 -34.44
N GLU A 71 5.40 0.32 -34.12
CA GLU A 71 4.68 0.35 -32.84
C GLU A 71 3.91 -0.96 -32.69
N ALA A 72 4.55 -1.93 -32.05
CA ALA A 72 3.86 -3.09 -31.51
C ALA A 72 2.94 -2.58 -30.38
N THR A 73 1.73 -2.18 -30.77
CA THR A 73 0.61 -1.97 -29.86
C THR A 73 0.35 -3.30 -29.18
N ALA A 74 0.97 -3.51 -28.02
CA ALA A 74 0.56 -4.57 -27.11
C ALA A 74 -0.96 -4.41 -26.91
N PRO A 75 -1.77 -5.47 -27.08
CA PRO A 75 -3.20 -5.37 -26.88
C PRO A 75 -3.43 -4.90 -25.45
N ARG A 76 -3.90 -3.67 -25.29
CA ARG A 76 -4.39 -3.17 -24.00
C ARG A 76 -5.55 -4.07 -23.65
N SER A 77 -5.36 -4.99 -22.71
CA SER A 77 -6.48 -5.75 -22.14
C SER A 77 -7.57 -4.74 -21.78
N PRO A 78 -8.83 -4.97 -22.17
CA PRO A 78 -9.90 -4.03 -21.89
C PRO A 78 -9.88 -3.71 -20.40
N LEU A 79 -9.92 -2.41 -20.06
CA LEU A 79 -10.05 -2.04 -18.66
C LEU A 79 -11.32 -2.72 -18.14
N PRO A 80 -11.22 -3.52 -17.07
CA PRO A 80 -12.36 -4.21 -16.51
C PRO A 80 -13.47 -3.22 -16.20
N ASP A 81 -14.68 -3.48 -16.69
CA ASP A 81 -15.83 -2.61 -16.44
C ASP A 81 -16.28 -2.77 -14.99
N ILE A 82 -15.95 -1.77 -14.16
CA ILE A 82 -16.28 -1.74 -12.73
C ILE A 82 -17.59 -1.00 -12.43
N SER A 83 -18.32 -0.56 -13.48
CA SER A 83 -19.59 0.14 -13.32
C SER A 83 -20.75 -0.78 -12.91
N GLN A 84 -20.61 -2.09 -13.15
CA GLN A 84 -21.59 -3.12 -12.78
C GLN A 84 -21.26 -3.84 -11.47
N MET A 85 -20.14 -3.51 -10.82
CA MET A 85 -19.74 -4.10 -9.53
C MET A 85 -20.41 -3.40 -8.36
N SER A 86 -20.68 -4.14 -7.29
CA SER A 86 -21.06 -3.53 -6.02
C SER A 86 -19.95 -2.59 -5.51
N PRO A 87 -20.28 -1.60 -4.66
CA PRO A 87 -19.26 -0.77 -4.01
C PRO A 87 -18.18 -1.57 -3.29
N GLU A 88 -18.57 -2.65 -2.60
CA GLU A 88 -17.69 -3.55 -1.85
C GLU A 88 -16.75 -4.31 -2.80
N GLU A 89 -17.30 -4.93 -3.86
CA GLU A 89 -16.50 -5.65 -4.87
C GLU A 89 -15.47 -4.73 -5.53
N ARG A 90 -15.87 -3.49 -5.83
CA ARG A 90 -14.96 -2.50 -6.40
C ARG A 90 -13.82 -2.13 -5.43
N ALA A 91 -14.12 -1.97 -4.14
CA ALA A 91 -13.11 -1.70 -3.12
C ALA A 91 -12.14 -2.89 -2.95
N THR A 92 -12.66 -4.10 -2.83
CA THR A 92 -11.88 -5.34 -2.71
C THR A 92 -10.99 -5.56 -3.93
N ARG A 93 -11.50 -5.26 -5.13
CA ARG A 93 -10.71 -5.37 -6.37
C ARG A 93 -9.53 -4.41 -6.41
N LEU A 94 -9.72 -3.18 -5.97
CA LEU A 94 -8.64 -2.19 -5.84
C LEU A 94 -7.65 -2.60 -4.76
N TYR A 95 -8.12 -3.08 -3.61
CA TYR A 95 -7.27 -3.65 -2.56
C TYR A 95 -6.37 -4.77 -3.09
N ASN A 96 -6.96 -5.79 -3.72
CA ASN A 96 -6.23 -6.91 -4.30
C ASN A 96 -5.20 -6.45 -5.33
N ARG A 97 -5.53 -5.41 -6.12
CA ARG A 97 -4.60 -4.83 -7.09
C ARG A 97 -3.39 -4.19 -6.41
N VAL A 98 -3.60 -3.39 -5.36
CA VAL A 98 -2.50 -2.80 -4.59
C VAL A 98 -1.64 -3.90 -3.98
N MET A 99 -2.24 -4.86 -3.28
CA MET A 99 -1.51 -5.93 -2.61
C MET A 99 -0.70 -6.78 -3.59
N THR A 100 -1.28 -7.16 -4.73
CA THR A 100 -0.57 -7.91 -5.77
C THR A 100 0.62 -7.14 -6.34
N LEU A 101 0.47 -5.84 -6.60
CA LEU A 101 1.58 -5.02 -7.11
C LEU A 101 2.68 -4.86 -6.06
N HIS A 102 2.30 -4.65 -4.80
CA HIS A 102 3.24 -4.50 -3.70
C HIS A 102 4.05 -5.78 -3.47
N THR A 103 3.41 -6.95 -3.43
CA THR A 103 4.11 -8.24 -3.27
C THR A 103 5.00 -8.61 -4.47
N GLN A 104 4.68 -8.11 -5.67
CA GLN A 104 5.53 -8.22 -6.86
C GLN A 104 6.71 -7.22 -6.88
N GLY A 105 6.90 -6.41 -5.84
CA GLY A 105 7.96 -5.39 -5.79
C GLY A 105 7.71 -4.17 -6.67
N LYS A 106 6.50 -4.01 -7.22
CA LYS A 106 6.12 -2.88 -8.09
C LYS A 106 5.56 -1.73 -7.26
N ALA A 107 6.39 -1.19 -6.37
CA ALA A 107 5.99 -0.16 -5.39
C ALA A 107 5.36 1.07 -6.04
N ASP A 108 6.00 1.67 -7.06
CA ASP A 108 5.48 2.85 -7.78
C ASP A 108 4.07 2.61 -8.36
N SER A 109 3.83 1.39 -8.86
CA SER A 109 2.52 1.02 -9.38
C SER A 109 1.50 0.83 -8.25
N ALA A 110 1.89 0.22 -7.13
CA ALA A 110 1.01 0.08 -5.97
C ALA A 110 0.62 1.45 -5.40
N GLU A 111 1.58 2.37 -5.29
CA GLU A 111 1.39 3.76 -4.82
C GLU A 111 0.37 4.53 -5.66
N PHE A 112 0.39 4.32 -6.98
CA PHE A 112 -0.61 4.90 -7.87
C PHE A 112 -2.05 4.48 -7.52
N PHE A 113 -2.27 3.22 -7.12
CA PHE A 113 -3.60 2.68 -6.82
C PHE A 113 -4.05 2.86 -5.36
N LEU A 114 -3.12 3.07 -4.41
CA LEU A 114 -3.42 3.25 -2.99
C LEU A 114 -4.53 4.27 -2.70
N PRO A 115 -4.46 5.53 -3.16
CA PRO A 115 -5.49 6.52 -2.82
C PRO A 115 -6.86 6.15 -3.40
N MET A 116 -6.91 5.43 -4.52
CA MET A 116 -8.16 4.95 -5.10
C MET A 116 -8.76 3.82 -4.26
N ALA A 117 -7.94 2.88 -3.77
CA ALA A 117 -8.40 1.78 -2.90
C ALA A 117 -8.94 2.31 -1.56
N ILE A 118 -8.22 3.22 -0.90
CA ILE A 118 -8.64 3.83 0.37
C ILE A 118 -9.96 4.61 0.17
N GLN A 119 -10.05 5.40 -0.90
CA GLN A 119 -11.25 6.16 -1.20
C GLN A 119 -12.46 5.26 -1.52
N ALA A 120 -12.25 4.11 -2.16
CA ALA A 120 -13.32 3.16 -2.45
C ALA A 120 -13.95 2.60 -1.17
N TYR A 121 -13.13 2.22 -0.18
CA TYR A 121 -13.63 1.83 1.14
C TYR A 121 -14.32 2.98 1.86
N ALA A 122 -13.79 4.20 1.79
CA ALA A 122 -14.42 5.37 2.42
C ALA A 122 -15.80 5.74 1.84
N MET A 123 -16.17 5.18 0.69
CA MET A 123 -17.48 5.36 0.06
C MET A 123 -18.49 4.25 0.41
N LEU A 124 -18.09 3.23 1.15
CA LEU A 124 -19.01 2.19 1.60
C LEU A 124 -20.00 2.76 2.61
N PRO A 125 -21.26 2.29 2.61
CA PRO A 125 -22.29 2.79 3.53
C PRO A 125 -21.99 2.42 5.00
N ALA A 126 -21.24 1.33 5.22
CA ALA A 126 -20.76 0.91 6.51
C ALA A 126 -19.38 0.24 6.38
N LEU A 127 -18.59 0.31 7.44
CA LEU A 127 -17.30 -0.36 7.55
C LEU A 127 -17.34 -1.37 8.68
N ASP A 128 -17.43 -2.65 8.33
CA ASP A 128 -17.23 -3.75 9.25
C ASP A 128 -15.75 -3.91 9.63
N VAL A 129 -15.44 -4.93 10.44
CA VAL A 129 -14.08 -5.16 10.93
C VAL A 129 -13.12 -5.55 9.80
N ASP A 130 -13.59 -6.32 8.81
CA ASP A 130 -12.77 -6.75 7.66
C ASP A 130 -12.40 -5.56 6.77
N ALA A 131 -13.37 -4.72 6.42
CA ALA A 131 -13.12 -3.50 5.65
C ALA A 131 -12.14 -2.56 6.39
N ARG A 132 -12.25 -2.44 7.72
CA ARG A 132 -11.30 -1.66 8.52
C ARG A 132 -9.90 -2.27 8.53
N TYR A 133 -9.80 -3.60 8.56
CA TYR A 133 -8.52 -4.28 8.44
C TYR A 133 -7.88 -4.02 7.08
N HIS A 134 -8.64 -4.12 5.99
CA HIS A 134 -8.17 -3.80 4.64
C HIS A 134 -7.68 -2.35 4.51
N ILE A 135 -8.43 -1.37 5.05
CA ILE A 135 -7.95 0.02 5.10
C ILE A 135 -6.65 0.11 5.88
N GLY A 136 -6.56 -0.52 7.06
CA GLY A 136 -5.34 -0.51 7.86
C GLY A 136 -4.13 -1.10 7.13
N VAL A 137 -4.32 -2.17 6.36
CA VAL A 137 -3.26 -2.76 5.54
C VAL A 137 -2.84 -1.82 4.41
N LEU A 138 -3.79 -1.15 3.72
CA LEU A 138 -3.46 -0.14 2.71
C LEU A 138 -2.67 1.02 3.30
N GLU A 139 -3.03 1.49 4.50
CA GLU A 139 -2.30 2.55 5.19
C GLU A 139 -0.88 2.10 5.59
N LEU A 140 -0.69 0.85 6.01
CA LEU A 140 0.65 0.28 6.23
C LEU A 140 1.48 0.25 4.94
N THR A 141 0.87 -0.15 3.82
CA THR A 141 1.52 -0.12 2.50
C THR A 141 1.87 1.29 2.06
N ALA A 142 1.09 2.30 2.46
CA ALA A 142 1.38 3.72 2.23
C ALA A 142 2.41 4.30 3.20
N GLY A 143 2.94 3.52 4.15
CA GLY A 143 3.85 4.01 5.19
C GLY A 143 3.16 4.86 6.27
N ASN A 144 1.83 4.85 6.35
CA ASN A 144 1.03 5.65 7.28
C ASN A 144 0.68 4.84 8.54
N ALA A 145 1.67 4.67 9.43
CA ALA A 145 1.50 3.93 10.68
C ALA A 145 0.38 4.49 11.57
N ALA A 146 0.25 5.82 11.63
CA ALA A 146 -0.74 6.49 12.47
C ALA A 146 -2.19 6.14 12.04
N ALA A 147 -2.48 6.15 10.74
CA ALA A 147 -3.80 5.76 10.23
C ALA A 147 -4.08 4.27 10.43
N ALA A 148 -3.07 3.40 10.25
CA ALA A 148 -3.21 1.98 10.54
C ALA A 148 -3.51 1.71 12.04
N LEU A 149 -2.86 2.45 12.95
CA LEU A 149 -3.16 2.41 14.39
C LEU A 149 -4.59 2.87 14.70
N ALA A 150 -5.08 3.91 14.03
CA ALA A 150 -6.45 4.38 14.21
C ALA A 150 -7.49 3.31 13.79
N GLN A 151 -7.22 2.55 12.73
CA GLN A 151 -8.07 1.40 12.38
C GLN A 151 -7.97 0.28 13.43
N ALA A 152 -6.77 -0.05 13.89
CA ALA A 152 -6.58 -1.04 14.96
C ALA A 152 -7.35 -0.69 16.23
N ASP A 153 -7.29 0.57 16.67
CA ASP A 153 -8.01 1.06 17.85
C ASP A 153 -9.53 1.02 17.65
N THR A 154 -10.01 1.30 16.44
CA THR A 154 -11.43 1.20 16.13
C THR A 154 -11.93 -0.24 16.16
N ILE A 155 -11.15 -1.17 15.60
CA ILE A 155 -11.46 -2.60 15.67
C ILE A 155 -11.49 -3.07 17.14
N ARG A 156 -10.54 -2.64 17.98
CA ARG A 156 -10.53 -2.99 19.41
C ARG A 156 -11.71 -2.41 20.19
N ARG A 157 -12.19 -1.23 19.84
CA ARG A 157 -13.39 -0.68 20.48
C ARG A 157 -14.63 -1.52 20.19
N ALA A 158 -14.71 -2.09 18.99
CA ALA A 158 -15.81 -2.99 18.61
C ALA A 158 -15.64 -4.39 19.23
N VAL A 159 -14.44 -4.97 19.12
CA VAL A 159 -14.10 -6.30 19.63
C VAL A 159 -12.70 -6.24 20.27
N PRO A 160 -12.60 -6.14 21.61
CA PRO A 160 -11.34 -5.88 22.31
C PRO A 160 -10.20 -6.86 22.04
N THR A 161 -10.55 -8.11 21.74
CA THR A 161 -9.62 -9.22 21.51
C THR A 161 -9.42 -9.56 20.03
N HIS A 162 -9.97 -8.79 19.10
CA HIS A 162 -9.93 -9.12 17.67
C HIS A 162 -8.50 -9.21 17.11
N LEU A 163 -8.20 -10.28 16.39
CA LEU A 163 -6.83 -10.59 15.95
C LEU A 163 -6.28 -9.53 14.98
N PHE A 164 -7.10 -9.06 14.05
CA PHE A 164 -6.73 -8.02 13.08
C PHE A 164 -6.23 -6.72 13.74
N ALA A 165 -6.75 -6.36 14.92
CA ALA A 165 -6.27 -5.17 15.59
C ALA A 165 -4.84 -5.33 16.13
N PHE A 166 -4.51 -6.51 16.67
CA PHE A 166 -3.13 -6.77 17.11
C PHE A 166 -2.17 -6.81 15.93
N MET A 167 -2.61 -7.38 14.79
CA MET A 167 -1.82 -7.41 13.56
C MET A 167 -1.48 -6.02 13.04
N LEU A 168 -2.48 -5.15 12.90
CA LEU A 168 -2.28 -3.76 12.47
C LEU A 168 -1.39 -3.00 13.46
N ARG A 169 -1.65 -3.14 14.76
CA ARG A 169 -0.90 -2.45 15.79
C ARG A 169 0.58 -2.86 15.81
N ALA A 170 0.87 -4.16 15.71
CA ALA A 170 2.24 -4.65 15.68
C ALA A 170 3.00 -4.09 14.48
N ARG A 171 2.44 -4.23 13.27
CA ARG A 171 3.06 -3.78 12.02
C ARG A 171 3.25 -2.27 11.98
N ALA A 172 2.28 -1.49 12.45
CA ALA A 172 2.41 -0.04 12.52
C ALA A 172 3.51 0.40 13.50
N LEU A 173 3.62 -0.27 14.65
CA LEU A 173 4.66 0.03 15.63
C LEU A 173 6.04 -0.42 15.17
N ASP A 174 6.14 -1.51 14.40
CA ASP A 174 7.41 -1.90 13.76
C ASP A 174 7.85 -0.88 12.71
N LEU A 175 6.91 -0.38 11.89
CA LEU A 175 7.17 0.69 10.92
C LEU A 175 7.73 1.95 11.59
N GLU A 176 7.20 2.30 12.76
CA GLU A 176 7.67 3.42 13.60
C GLU A 176 8.90 3.08 14.46
N ARG A 177 9.47 1.88 14.33
CA ARG A 177 10.60 1.37 15.15
C ARG A 177 10.32 1.36 16.67
N GLN A 178 9.05 1.31 17.06
CA GLN A 178 8.60 1.22 18.46
C GLN A 178 8.58 -0.24 18.95
N SER A 179 9.75 -0.85 19.01
CA SER A 179 9.93 -2.30 19.25
C SER A 179 9.28 -2.85 20.53
N ALA A 180 9.24 -2.06 21.61
CA ALA A 180 8.56 -2.47 22.85
C ALA A 180 7.03 -2.53 22.68
N GLY A 181 6.46 -1.57 21.95
CA GLY A 181 5.05 -1.54 21.62
C GLY A 181 4.66 -2.67 20.66
N ALA A 182 5.45 -2.88 19.61
CA ALA A 182 5.23 -3.95 18.65
C ALA A 182 5.28 -5.33 19.33
N ARG A 183 6.29 -5.59 20.17
CA ARG A 183 6.39 -6.83 20.96
C ARG A 183 5.16 -7.08 21.83
N ARG A 184 4.63 -6.04 22.49
CA ARG A 184 3.39 -6.18 23.28
C ARG A 184 2.20 -6.57 22.38
N ALA A 185 2.06 -5.96 21.21
CA ALA A 185 1.00 -6.30 20.28
C ALA A 185 1.11 -7.75 19.75
N TYR A 186 2.31 -8.23 19.44
CA TYR A 186 2.56 -9.64 19.10
C TYR A 186 2.19 -10.59 20.24
N GLY A 187 2.57 -10.26 21.48
CA GLY A 187 2.21 -11.07 22.65
C GLY A 187 0.70 -11.14 22.89
N GLU A 188 -0.01 -10.02 22.74
CA GLU A 188 -1.47 -10.00 22.87
C GLU A 188 -2.17 -10.77 21.74
N PHE A 189 -1.63 -10.76 20.51
CA PHE A 189 -2.13 -11.64 19.45
C PHE A 189 -2.05 -13.11 19.89
N LEU A 190 -0.86 -13.60 20.25
CA LEU A 190 -0.65 -15.00 20.62
C LEU A 190 -1.49 -15.42 21.83
N LYS A 191 -1.66 -14.53 22.80
CA LYS A 191 -2.48 -14.77 23.99
C LYS A 191 -3.96 -14.99 23.65
N ASN A 192 -4.50 -14.27 22.66
CA ASN A 192 -5.92 -14.29 22.34
C ASN A 192 -6.27 -15.18 21.13
N GLU A 193 -5.27 -15.61 20.35
CA GLU A 193 -5.45 -16.30 19.07
C GLU A 193 -6.36 -17.53 19.15
N THR A 194 -6.07 -18.47 20.05
CA THR A 194 -6.85 -19.71 20.16
C THR A 194 -8.32 -19.42 20.47
N ALA A 195 -8.58 -18.53 21.43
CA ALA A 195 -9.93 -18.19 21.85
C ALA A 195 -10.70 -17.44 20.75
N GLU A 196 -10.04 -16.55 20.01
CA GLU A 196 -10.65 -15.84 18.90
C GLU A 196 -10.92 -16.74 17.69
N ARG A 197 -9.97 -17.59 17.30
CA ARG A 197 -10.16 -18.53 16.17
C ARG A 197 -11.29 -19.52 16.45
N ALA A 198 -11.49 -19.92 17.71
CA ALA A 198 -12.63 -20.74 18.13
C ALA A 198 -13.99 -20.07 17.93
N ARG A 199 -14.06 -18.74 17.77
CA ARG A 199 -15.29 -18.01 17.43
C ARG A 199 -15.71 -18.16 15.97
N GLN A 200 -14.86 -18.74 15.11
CA GLN A 200 -15.16 -19.05 13.71
C GLN A 200 -15.73 -17.87 12.91
N ARG A 201 -15.16 -16.68 13.11
CA ARG A 201 -15.55 -15.50 12.33
C ARG A 201 -15.24 -15.73 10.84
N PRO A 202 -16.14 -15.39 9.90
CA PRO A 202 -15.90 -15.59 8.47
C PRO A 202 -14.58 -14.98 7.98
N GLU A 203 -14.27 -13.77 8.41
CA GLU A 203 -13.05 -13.05 8.06
C GLU A 203 -11.77 -13.78 8.52
N TYR A 204 -11.81 -14.58 9.58
CA TYR A 204 -10.65 -15.39 9.98
C TYR A 204 -10.39 -16.54 9.01
N THR A 205 -11.43 -17.09 8.39
CA THR A 205 -11.29 -18.12 7.35
C THR A 205 -10.73 -17.50 6.07
N GLU A 206 -11.27 -16.34 5.67
CA GLU A 206 -10.84 -15.60 4.48
C GLU A 206 -9.37 -15.14 4.58
N HIS A 207 -8.90 -14.83 5.80
CA HIS A 207 -7.54 -14.39 6.08
C HIS A 207 -6.67 -15.43 6.79
N ALA A 208 -7.00 -16.72 6.69
CA ALA A 208 -6.28 -17.78 7.42
C ALA A 208 -4.77 -17.74 7.19
N GLN A 209 -4.33 -17.65 5.93
CA GLN A 209 -2.90 -17.56 5.58
C GLN A 209 -2.21 -16.34 6.20
N ASN A 210 -2.89 -15.19 6.24
CA ASN A 210 -2.36 -13.97 6.84
C ASN A 210 -2.23 -14.09 8.36
N LEU A 211 -3.18 -14.75 9.02
CA LEU A 211 -3.15 -15.02 10.45
C LEU A 211 -2.04 -16.03 10.79
N ASP A 212 -1.88 -17.08 10.00
CA ASP A 212 -0.86 -18.12 10.21
C ASP A 212 0.55 -17.55 10.02
N ALA A 213 0.78 -16.78 8.95
CA ALA A 213 2.05 -16.08 8.75
C ALA A 213 2.35 -15.09 9.89
N PHE A 214 1.32 -14.42 10.41
CA PHE A 214 1.49 -13.51 11.55
C PHE A 214 1.77 -14.27 12.86
N HIS A 215 1.17 -15.44 13.08
CA HIS A 215 1.49 -16.31 14.21
C HIS A 215 2.97 -16.71 14.22
N GLU A 216 3.49 -17.14 13.06
CA GLU A 216 4.90 -17.50 12.92
C GLU A 216 5.81 -16.31 13.25
N GLN A 217 5.51 -15.14 12.68
CA GLN A 217 6.25 -13.91 12.96
C GLN A 217 6.20 -13.52 14.44
N ALA A 218 5.02 -13.56 15.06
CA ALA A 218 4.81 -13.24 16.47
C ALA A 218 5.65 -14.16 17.37
N THR A 219 5.62 -15.47 17.09
CA THR A 219 6.38 -16.47 17.83
C THR A 219 7.88 -16.23 17.73
N GLN A 220 8.38 -15.89 16.53
CA GLN A 220 9.80 -15.55 16.33
C GLN A 220 10.21 -14.30 17.12
N VAL A 221 9.41 -13.24 17.07
CA VAL A 221 9.66 -11.98 17.80
C VAL A 221 9.72 -12.21 19.31
N ILE A 222 8.77 -12.97 19.86
CA ILE A 222 8.73 -13.26 21.30
C ILE A 222 9.91 -14.15 21.73
N ARG A 223 10.23 -15.21 20.97
CA ARG A 223 11.40 -16.07 21.24
C ARG A 223 12.71 -15.29 21.16
N GLY A 224 12.87 -14.44 20.15
CA GLY A 224 14.07 -13.61 19.98
C GLY A 224 14.24 -12.53 21.06
N ALA A 225 13.14 -12.07 21.67
CA ALA A 225 13.21 -11.20 22.84
C ALA A 225 13.70 -11.96 24.08
N SER A 226 13.24 -13.20 24.30
CA SER A 226 13.69 -14.03 25.42
C SER A 226 15.19 -14.32 25.39
N LYS A 227 15.78 -14.49 24.20
CA LYS A 227 17.23 -14.76 24.04
C LYS A 227 18.13 -13.54 24.26
N ARG A 228 17.59 -12.31 24.21
CA ARG A 228 18.36 -11.06 24.38
C ARG A 228 18.33 -10.51 25.81
N GLY A 229 17.49 -11.08 26.67
CA GLY A 229 17.35 -10.70 28.07
C GLY A 229 17.90 -11.74 29.06
N ALA A 230 18.58 -12.78 28.56
CA ALA A 230 19.34 -13.77 29.31
C ALA A 230 20.83 -13.55 29.01
#